data_AF-A0AAE0ZGG4-F1
#
_entry.id   AF-A0AAE0ZGG4-F1
#
_cell.length_a   1.000
_cell.length_b   1.000
_cell.length_c   1.000
_cell.angle_alpha   90.00
_cell.angle_beta   90.00
_cell.angle_gamma   90.00
#
_symmetry.space_group_name_H-M   'P 1'
#
loop_
_entity.id
_entity.type
_entity.pdbx_description
1 polymer ?
#
loop_
_entity_poly.entity_id
_entity_poly.type
_entity_poly.pdbx_seq_one_letter_code
_entity_poly.pdbx_strand_id
1 'polypeptide(L)'
;MSRSSRPCLALHDHVSLFTIMSRSSRSCLTLHDDVSLFKMMSHSSPTCLALHDHVSLFTIMSHSSSTCLTLHQHVLLFTIMSRSSRSCLSLHQHVSFFTIMSHSSSTCLTLLEHLSLLTNMSHSSQTCLALHKHISFFINMSHSTPTCLVLHDHVSFFTIMSRSSRTCLTLLEHLSLLTNMSPSS
;
A
#
# COMPACT_ATOMS: atom_id res chain seq x y z
N MET A 1 19.10 23.19 -9.68
CA MET A 1 18.30 23.48 -10.88
C MET A 1 18.14 22.20 -11.70
N SER A 2 17.02 22.07 -12.38
CA SER A 2 16.50 20.90 -13.08
C SER A 2 17.53 20.08 -13.87
N ARG A 3 17.60 18.78 -13.58
CA ARG A 3 17.76 17.77 -14.63
C ARG A 3 16.62 16.78 -14.46
N SER A 4 15.78 16.67 -15.48
CA SER A 4 14.90 15.53 -15.68
C SER A 4 15.77 14.28 -15.83
N SER A 5 16.26 13.75 -14.72
CA SER A 5 16.97 12.49 -14.67
C SER A 5 15.92 11.38 -14.62
N ARG A 6 16.13 10.35 -15.44
CA ARG A 6 15.50 9.03 -15.29
C ARG A 6 16.52 8.11 -14.62
N PRO A 7 16.81 8.25 -13.31
CA PRO A 7 17.68 7.29 -12.67
C PRO A 7 16.92 5.97 -12.60
N CYS A 8 17.39 4.99 -13.36
CA CYS A 8 17.17 3.59 -13.05
C CYS A 8 18.35 3.17 -12.19
N LEU A 9 18.11 2.90 -10.91
CA LEU A 9 19.15 2.48 -9.98
C LEU A 9 18.84 1.06 -9.52
N ALA A 10 19.79 0.17 -9.77
CA ALA A 10 19.83 -1.17 -9.22
C ALA A 10 20.89 -1.17 -8.12
N LEU A 11 20.55 -1.65 -6.94
CA LEU A 11 21.48 -1.80 -5.83
C LEU A 11 21.47 -3.28 -5.40
N HIS A 12 22.68 -3.79 -5.14
CA HIS A 12 23.00 -5.18 -4.84
C HIS A 12 23.96 -5.23 -3.63
N ASP A 13 23.51 -4.76 -2.46
CA ASP A 13 24.21 -4.87 -1.17
C ASP A 13 23.26 -4.65 0.03
N HIS A 14 23.66 -5.09 1.23
CA HIS A 14 22.97 -4.77 2.48
C HIS A 14 22.96 -3.25 2.74
N VAL A 15 21.77 -2.67 2.91
CA VAL A 15 21.63 -1.23 3.17
C VAL A 15 20.92 -0.97 4.51
N SER A 16 21.63 -0.33 5.42
CA SER A 16 21.06 0.08 6.71
C SER A 16 20.03 1.20 6.54
N LEU A 17 20.32 2.19 5.69
CA LEU A 17 19.40 3.30 5.40
C LEU A 17 19.53 3.78 3.97
N PHE A 18 18.39 3.82 3.27
CA PHE A 18 18.29 4.38 1.93
C PHE A 18 17.21 5.45 1.87
N THR A 19 17.57 6.66 1.43
CA THR A 19 16.64 7.79 1.30
C THR A 19 16.67 8.37 -0.11
N ILE A 20 15.48 8.49 -0.71
CA ILE A 20 15.29 9.18 -2.00
C ILE A 20 14.43 10.43 -1.79
N MET A 21 14.89 11.55 -2.35
CA MET A 21 14.11 12.77 -2.45
C MET A 21 13.96 13.18 -3.92
N SER A 22 12.72 13.29 -4.40
CA SER A 22 12.43 13.77 -5.75
C SER A 22 11.38 14.87 -5.74
N ARG A 23 11.60 15.91 -6.55
CA ARG A 23 10.63 17.00 -6.72
C ARG A 23 9.75 16.79 -7.95
N SER A 24 10.35 16.45 -9.09
CA SER A 24 9.66 16.28 -10.38
C SER A 24 10.51 15.43 -11.35
N SER A 25 10.49 14.11 -11.20
CA SER A 25 11.20 13.17 -12.09
C SER A 25 10.48 11.83 -12.18
N ARG A 26 10.82 10.99 -13.17
CA ARG A 26 10.41 9.58 -13.18
C ARG A 26 11.57 8.77 -12.62
N SER A 27 11.32 7.96 -11.60
CA SER A 27 12.34 7.08 -11.02
C SER A 27 11.90 5.62 -11.09
N CYS A 28 12.83 4.76 -11.51
CA CYS A 28 12.70 3.32 -11.35
C CYS A 28 13.79 2.85 -10.40
N LEU A 29 13.41 2.13 -9.36
CA LEU A 29 14.36 1.58 -8.40
C LEU A 29 14.17 0.08 -8.31
N THR A 30 15.27 -0.66 -8.39
CA THR A 30 15.30 -2.09 -8.09
C THR A 30 16.29 -2.32 -6.97
N LEU A 31 15.81 -2.96 -5.90
CA LEU A 31 16.62 -3.30 -4.72
C LEU A 31 16.55 -4.81 -4.53
N HIS A 32 17.71 -5.44 -4.43
CA HIS A 32 17.87 -6.90 -4.40
C HIS A 32 18.55 -7.38 -3.11
N ASP A 33 18.21 -6.80 -1.94
CA ASP A 33 18.86 -7.15 -0.66
C ASP A 33 18.04 -6.76 0.58
N ASP A 34 18.58 -7.13 1.75
CA ASP A 34 18.08 -6.69 3.05
C ASP A 34 18.25 -5.18 3.23
N VAL A 35 17.13 -4.48 3.35
CA VAL A 35 17.10 -3.04 3.66
C VAL A 35 16.47 -2.83 5.02
N SER A 36 17.24 -2.28 5.96
CA SER A 36 16.68 -2.01 7.28
C SER A 36 15.66 -0.86 7.22
N LEU A 37 16.03 0.24 6.55
CA LEU A 37 15.14 1.39 6.41
C LEU A 37 15.19 1.97 4.99
N PHE A 38 14.04 1.97 4.33
CA PHE A 38 13.83 2.65 3.06
C PHE A 38 12.84 3.81 3.22
N LYS A 39 13.25 5.01 2.78
CA LYS A 39 12.39 6.20 2.77
C LYS A 39 12.39 6.86 1.40
N MET A 40 11.19 7.15 0.88
CA MET A 40 11.02 7.93 -0.34
C MET A 40 10.11 9.13 -0.07
N MET A 41 10.56 10.32 -0.49
CA MET A 41 9.78 11.54 -0.45
C MET A 41 9.65 12.13 -1.85
N SER A 42 8.41 12.36 -2.30
CA SER A 42 8.11 12.85 -3.65
C SER A 42 7.04 13.94 -3.71
N HIS A 43 7.21 14.95 -4.57
CA HIS A 43 6.21 16.00 -4.77
C HIS A 43 5.34 15.81 -6.03
N SER A 44 5.94 15.49 -7.18
CA SER A 44 5.21 15.30 -8.45
C SER A 44 5.89 14.31 -9.41
N SER A 45 5.83 13.01 -9.09
CA SER A 45 6.60 11.97 -9.81
C SER A 45 5.85 10.64 -9.93
N PRO A 46 5.88 10.01 -11.12
CA PRO A 46 5.69 8.57 -11.24
C PRO A 46 6.90 7.84 -10.66
N THR A 47 6.65 6.90 -9.75
CA THR A 47 7.70 6.04 -9.18
C THR A 47 7.36 4.59 -9.40
N CYS A 48 8.32 3.82 -9.93
CA CYS A 48 8.25 2.37 -9.99
C CYS A 48 9.32 1.82 -9.06
N LEU A 49 8.93 0.90 -8.19
CA LEU A 49 9.85 0.30 -7.23
C LEU A 49 9.65 -1.21 -7.19
N ALA A 50 10.73 -1.93 -7.45
CA ALA A 50 10.81 -3.38 -7.28
C ALA A 50 11.75 -3.67 -6.11
N LEU A 51 11.23 -4.38 -5.11
CA LEU A 51 11.97 -4.85 -3.95
C LEU A 51 11.96 -6.38 -3.96
N HIS A 52 13.13 -6.98 -3.87
CA HIS A 52 13.30 -8.42 -4.03
C HIS A 52 13.72 -9.19 -2.77
N ASP A 53 13.85 -8.54 -1.61
CA ASP A 53 14.29 -9.17 -0.35
C ASP A 53 13.69 -8.49 0.91
N HIS A 54 14.25 -8.79 2.09
CA HIS A 54 13.68 -8.36 3.37
C HIS A 54 13.77 -6.84 3.55
N VAL A 55 12.64 -6.23 3.88
CA VAL A 55 12.60 -4.83 4.31
C VAL A 55 11.99 -4.72 5.69
N SER A 56 12.74 -4.25 6.69
CA SER A 56 12.13 -4.03 7.99
C SER A 56 11.20 -2.83 8.00
N LEU A 57 11.59 -1.71 7.37
CA LEU A 57 10.77 -0.51 7.35
C LEU A 57 10.80 0.14 5.97
N PHE A 58 9.63 0.23 5.34
CA PHE A 58 9.43 0.92 4.08
C PHE A 58 8.42 2.06 4.22
N THR A 59 8.86 3.30 3.90
CA THR A 59 8.00 4.49 3.96
C THR A 59 8.01 5.26 2.64
N ILE A 60 6.83 5.50 2.08
CA ILE A 60 6.62 6.46 0.98
C ILE A 60 5.80 7.64 1.50
N MET A 61 6.31 8.85 1.27
CA MET A 61 5.57 10.10 1.44
C MET A 61 5.45 10.81 0.10
N SER A 62 4.24 11.17 -0.29
CA SER A 62 4.02 11.84 -1.57
C SER A 62 2.93 12.91 -1.59
N HIS A 63 3.13 13.98 -2.35
CA HIS A 63 2.11 15.03 -2.51
C HIS A 63 1.16 14.75 -3.69
N SER A 64 1.72 14.51 -4.88
CA SER A 64 0.98 14.12 -6.09
C SER A 64 1.75 13.07 -6.86
N SER A 65 1.38 11.81 -6.73
CA SER A 65 2.20 10.71 -7.27
C SER A 65 1.39 9.61 -7.91
N SER A 66 2.03 8.90 -8.85
CA SER A 66 1.60 7.59 -9.29
C SER A 66 2.68 6.61 -8.85
N THR A 67 2.36 5.72 -7.93
CA THR A 67 3.32 4.74 -7.42
C THR A 67 2.93 3.35 -7.93
N CYS A 68 3.89 2.65 -8.52
CA CYS A 68 3.78 1.23 -8.80
C CYS A 68 4.84 0.54 -7.96
N LEU A 69 4.42 -0.34 -7.06
CA LEU A 69 5.33 -1.06 -6.20
C LEU A 69 5.08 -2.55 -6.31
N THR A 70 6.17 -3.28 -6.56
CA THR A 70 6.19 -4.74 -6.52
C THR A 70 7.15 -5.14 -5.44
N LEU A 71 6.67 -5.96 -4.51
CA LEU A 71 7.48 -6.50 -3.44
C LEU A 71 7.42 -8.01 -3.44
N HIS A 72 8.58 -8.61 -3.62
CA HIS A 72 8.82 -10.03 -3.44
C HIS A 72 9.55 -10.18 -2.10
N GLN A 73 9.04 -11.05 -1.22
CA GLN A 73 9.55 -11.37 0.13
C GLN A 73 8.85 -10.64 1.29
N HIS A 74 9.59 -10.41 2.38
CA HIS A 74 9.07 -10.03 3.69
C HIS A 74 9.18 -8.53 3.93
N VAL A 75 8.08 -7.93 4.36
CA VAL A 75 8.08 -6.58 4.95
C VAL A 75 7.52 -6.63 6.35
N LEU A 76 8.29 -6.14 7.32
CA LEU A 76 7.74 -5.99 8.67
C LEU A 76 6.75 -4.82 8.70
N LEU A 77 7.17 -3.64 8.24
CA LEU A 77 6.33 -2.45 8.24
C LEU A 77 6.39 -1.69 6.93
N PHE A 78 5.22 -1.49 6.33
CA PHE A 78 5.05 -0.72 5.11
C PHE A 78 4.03 0.41 5.32
N THR A 79 4.45 1.64 5.02
CA THR A 79 3.62 2.84 5.17
C THR A 79 3.62 3.69 3.90
N ILE A 80 2.41 4.02 3.41
CA ILE A 80 2.20 5.05 2.39
C ILE A 80 1.42 6.20 2.99
N MET A 81 1.97 7.40 2.87
CA MET A 81 1.28 8.66 3.15
C MET A 81 1.20 9.49 1.88
N SER A 82 -0.01 9.89 1.49
CA SER A 82 -0.21 10.69 0.29
C SER A 82 -1.31 11.74 0.38
N ARG A 83 -1.12 12.90 -0.26
CA ARG A 83 -2.21 13.89 -0.39
C ARG A 83 -3.11 13.57 -1.58
N SER A 84 -2.51 13.36 -2.74
CA SER A 84 -3.20 12.88 -3.96
C SER A 84 -2.36 11.78 -4.60
N SER A 85 -2.89 10.57 -4.68
CA SER A 85 -2.12 9.46 -5.26
C SER A 85 -2.95 8.47 -6.06
N ARG A 86 -2.29 7.86 -7.04
CA ARG A 86 -2.68 6.56 -7.58
C ARG A 86 -1.60 5.57 -7.19
N SER A 87 -1.98 4.51 -6.50
CA SER A 87 -1.03 3.50 -6.05
C SER A 87 -1.49 2.13 -6.52
N CYS A 88 -0.62 1.44 -7.27
CA CYS A 88 -0.77 0.04 -7.59
C CYS A 88 0.30 -0.72 -6.83
N LEU A 89 -0.12 -1.67 -6.01
CA LEU A 89 0.77 -2.43 -5.15
C LEU A 89 0.54 -3.92 -5.38
N SER A 90 1.60 -4.65 -5.70
CA SER A 90 1.63 -6.11 -5.66
C SER A 90 2.57 -6.59 -4.56
N LEU A 91 2.03 -7.36 -3.62
CA LEU A 91 2.77 -7.97 -2.52
C LEU A 91 2.70 -9.50 -2.66
N HIS A 92 3.84 -10.14 -2.85
CA HIS A 92 3.90 -11.56 -3.20
C HIS A 92 4.09 -12.53 -2.03
N GLN A 93 4.40 -12.09 -0.81
CA GLN A 93 4.62 -13.00 0.32
C GLN A 93 4.06 -12.46 1.66
N HIS A 94 4.93 -12.00 2.55
CA HIS A 94 4.57 -11.72 3.93
C HIS A 94 4.69 -10.23 4.25
N VAL A 95 3.59 -9.60 4.66
CA VAL A 95 3.61 -8.27 5.24
C VAL A 95 3.01 -8.31 6.64
N SER A 96 3.78 -7.96 7.65
CA SER A 96 3.21 -7.90 9.00
C SER A 96 2.24 -6.72 9.09
N PHE A 97 2.72 -5.50 8.85
CA PHE A 97 1.90 -4.30 8.98
C PHE A 97 1.91 -3.48 7.70
N PHE A 98 0.71 -3.19 7.20
CA PHE A 98 0.51 -2.39 6.01
C PHE A 98 -0.44 -1.23 6.30
N THR A 99 0.04 0.00 6.15
CA THR A 99 -0.74 1.22 6.41
C THR A 99 -0.78 2.14 5.20
N ILE A 100 -2.00 2.52 4.80
CA ILE A 100 -2.24 3.59 3.83
C ILE A 100 -2.98 4.74 4.52
N MET A 101 -2.43 5.93 4.36
CA MET A 101 -3.07 7.18 4.73
C MET A 101 -3.15 8.11 3.54
N SER A 102 -4.36 8.53 3.18
CA SER A 102 -4.55 9.38 2.01
C SER A 102 -5.68 10.40 2.13
N HIS A 103 -5.47 11.60 1.57
CA HIS A 103 -6.57 12.58 1.48
C HIS A 103 -7.45 12.32 0.25
N SER A 104 -6.83 12.12 -0.92
CA SER A 104 -7.48 11.73 -2.16
C SER A 104 -6.69 10.61 -2.81
N SER A 105 -7.27 9.42 -2.98
CA SER A 105 -6.52 8.30 -3.54
C SER A 105 -7.32 7.34 -4.40
N SER A 106 -6.64 6.73 -5.36
CA SER A 106 -7.06 5.46 -5.93
C SER A 106 -6.00 4.44 -5.62
N THR A 107 -6.38 3.38 -4.91
CA THR A 107 -5.47 2.31 -4.52
C THR A 107 -5.95 0.99 -5.08
N CYS A 108 -5.04 0.29 -5.75
CA CYS A 108 -5.20 -1.10 -6.13
C CYS A 108 -4.14 -1.90 -5.39
N LEU A 109 -4.56 -2.84 -4.55
CA LEU A 109 -3.65 -3.70 -3.80
C LEU A 109 -3.98 -5.14 -4.14
N THR A 110 -2.98 -5.86 -4.62
CA THR A 110 -3.01 -7.32 -4.77
C THR A 110 -2.05 -7.91 -3.74
N LEU A 111 -2.57 -8.81 -2.91
CA LEU A 111 -1.76 -9.56 -1.95
C LEU A 111 -1.97 -11.05 -2.13
N LEU A 112 -0.87 -11.77 -2.26
CA LEU A 112 -0.93 -13.19 -2.63
C LEU A 112 -0.83 -14.15 -1.45
N GLU A 113 -0.23 -13.78 -0.32
CA GLU A 113 -0.07 -14.71 0.79
C GLU A 113 -0.57 -14.18 2.13
N HIS A 114 0.31 -13.60 2.93
CA HIS A 114 0.01 -13.35 4.34
C HIS A 114 0.13 -11.87 4.68
N LEU A 115 -0.94 -11.34 5.24
CA LEU A 115 -0.95 -10.01 5.81
C LEU A 115 -1.53 -10.03 7.22
N SER A 116 -0.76 -9.62 8.22
CA SER A 116 -1.26 -9.67 9.60
C SER A 116 -2.24 -8.52 9.89
N LEU A 117 -1.89 -7.29 9.52
CA LEU A 117 -2.77 -6.13 9.71
C LEU A 117 -2.71 -5.15 8.53
N LEU A 118 -3.87 -4.89 7.92
CA LEU A 118 -4.07 -3.87 6.89
C LEU A 118 -4.91 -2.74 7.45
N THR A 119 -4.37 -1.54 7.48
CA THR A 119 -5.11 -0.32 7.81
C THR A 119 -5.15 0.62 6.61
N ASN A 120 -6.36 1.01 6.20
CA ASN A 120 -6.57 2.03 5.20
C ASN A 120 -7.40 3.17 5.77
N MET A 121 -6.85 4.39 5.72
CA MET A 121 -7.50 5.61 6.17
C MET A 121 -7.54 6.61 5.03
N SER A 122 -8.76 6.98 4.61
CA SER A 122 -8.92 7.88 3.47
C SER A 122 -10.08 8.88 3.59
N HIS A 123 -9.85 10.14 3.22
CA HIS A 123 -10.95 11.11 3.18
C HIS A 123 -11.84 10.88 1.94
N SER A 124 -11.24 10.85 0.74
CA SER A 124 -11.92 10.48 -0.50
C SER A 124 -11.08 9.44 -1.22
N SER A 125 -11.64 8.25 -1.47
CA SER A 125 -10.88 7.20 -2.14
C SER A 125 -11.72 6.24 -2.95
N GLN A 126 -11.06 5.65 -3.94
CA GLN A 126 -11.51 4.43 -4.59
C GLN A 126 -10.49 3.34 -4.28
N THR A 127 -10.92 2.31 -3.57
CA THR A 127 -10.04 1.22 -3.17
C THR A 127 -10.51 -0.07 -3.84
N CYS A 128 -9.57 -0.73 -4.51
CA CYS A 128 -9.75 -2.08 -5.02
C CYS A 128 -8.71 -2.96 -4.33
N LEU A 129 -9.19 -4.02 -3.70
CA LEU A 129 -8.35 -4.91 -2.91
C LEU A 129 -8.63 -6.35 -3.33
N ALA A 130 -7.61 -7.03 -3.81
CA ALA A 130 -7.65 -8.46 -4.12
C ALA A 130 -6.67 -9.18 -3.19
N LEU A 131 -7.19 -10.09 -2.37
CA LEU A 131 -6.43 -10.80 -1.36
C LEU A 131 -6.64 -12.30 -1.54
N HIS A 132 -5.56 -13.07 -1.54
CA HIS A 132 -5.63 -14.47 -1.97
C HIS A 132 -5.53 -15.55 -0.89
N LYS A 133 -4.90 -15.31 0.27
CA LYS A 133 -4.77 -16.35 1.31
C LYS A 133 -5.22 -15.91 2.70
N HIS A 134 -4.38 -15.16 3.42
CA HIS A 134 -4.62 -14.95 4.85
C HIS A 134 -4.48 -13.51 5.27
N ILE A 135 -5.58 -12.96 5.81
CA ILE A 135 -5.56 -11.72 6.58
C ILE A 135 -6.07 -11.95 7.99
N SER A 136 -5.27 -11.54 8.97
CA SER A 136 -5.76 -11.54 10.35
C SER A 136 -6.70 -10.36 10.60
N PHE A 137 -6.27 -9.15 10.29
CA PHE A 137 -7.04 -7.94 10.53
C PHE A 137 -7.07 -7.00 9.32
N PHE A 138 -8.28 -6.63 8.90
CA PHE A 138 -8.50 -5.57 7.92
C PHE A 138 -9.36 -4.45 8.53
N ILE A 139 -8.83 -3.22 8.49
CA ILE A 139 -9.51 -2.02 8.97
C ILE A 139 -9.52 -1.00 7.84
N ASN A 140 -10.71 -0.55 7.47
CA ASN A 140 -10.89 0.51 6.49
C ASN A 140 -11.79 1.63 7.05
N MET A 141 -11.24 2.84 7.13
CA MET A 141 -11.94 4.03 7.60
C MET A 141 -11.99 5.07 6.49
N SER A 142 -13.20 5.48 6.10
CA SER A 142 -13.32 6.43 5.00
C SER A 142 -14.53 7.37 5.04
N HIS A 143 -14.36 8.60 4.54
CA HIS A 143 -15.44 9.61 4.59
C HIS A 143 -16.36 9.56 3.35
N SER A 144 -15.82 9.38 2.13
CA SER A 144 -16.59 9.26 0.88
C SER A 144 -15.95 8.27 -0.11
N THR A 145 -16.51 7.06 -0.29
CA THR A 145 -15.80 5.99 -1.04
C THR A 145 -16.68 4.92 -1.71
N PRO A 146 -16.40 4.56 -2.98
CA PRO A 146 -16.60 3.19 -3.46
C PRO A 146 -15.42 2.31 -3.04
N THR A 147 -15.72 1.18 -2.41
CA THR A 147 -14.70 0.15 -2.08
C THR A 147 -15.11 -1.19 -2.68
N CYS A 148 -14.18 -1.82 -3.38
CA CYS A 148 -14.34 -3.15 -3.94
C CYS A 148 -13.32 -4.08 -3.29
N LEU A 149 -13.81 -5.16 -2.69
CA LEU A 149 -13.01 -6.11 -1.95
C LEU A 149 -13.28 -7.52 -2.48
N VAL A 150 -12.22 -8.18 -2.93
CA VAL A 150 -12.22 -9.58 -3.32
C VAL A 150 -11.33 -10.32 -2.34
N LEU A 151 -11.94 -11.23 -1.59
CA LEU A 151 -11.27 -12.10 -0.64
C LEU A 151 -11.35 -13.54 -1.13
N HIS A 152 -10.20 -14.13 -1.37
CA HIS A 152 -10.02 -15.57 -1.47
C HIS A 152 -9.45 -16.06 -0.13
N ASP A 153 -9.97 -17.19 0.34
CA ASP A 153 -9.60 -17.86 1.60
C ASP A 153 -10.08 -17.17 2.90
N HIS A 154 -9.15 -16.77 3.78
CA HIS A 154 -9.43 -16.55 5.20
C HIS A 154 -9.17 -15.11 5.66
N VAL A 155 -10.22 -14.46 6.13
CA VAL A 155 -10.12 -13.20 6.88
C VAL A 155 -10.71 -13.37 8.27
N SER A 156 -9.89 -13.18 9.31
CA SER A 156 -10.40 -13.35 10.67
C SER A 156 -11.22 -12.17 11.17
N PHE A 157 -10.77 -10.95 10.89
CA PHE A 157 -11.46 -9.75 11.36
C PHE A 157 -11.50 -8.67 10.30
N PHE A 158 -12.69 -8.14 10.07
CA PHE A 158 -12.93 -7.13 9.07
C PHE A 158 -13.80 -6.00 9.64
N THR A 159 -13.28 -4.77 9.59
CA THR A 159 -14.01 -3.56 9.98
C THR A 159 -14.02 -2.55 8.85
N ILE A 160 -15.21 -2.10 8.49
CA ILE A 160 -15.41 -0.90 7.69
C ILE A 160 -16.12 0.14 8.54
N MET A 161 -15.59 1.36 8.54
CA MET A 161 -16.28 2.54 9.03
C MET A 161 -16.39 3.56 7.91
N SER A 162 -17.60 3.97 7.56
CA SER A 162 -17.80 4.92 6.47
C SER A 162 -18.99 5.85 6.61
N ARG A 163 -18.79 7.14 6.29
CA ARG A 163 -19.83 8.18 6.40
C ARG A 163 -20.68 8.31 5.13
N SER A 164 -20.12 8.01 3.96
CA SER A 164 -20.86 7.91 2.70
C SER A 164 -20.16 6.90 1.79
N SER A 165 -20.70 5.68 1.68
CA SER A 165 -20.01 4.60 0.94
C SER A 165 -20.90 3.72 0.10
N ARG A 166 -20.27 3.11 -0.91
CA ARG A 166 -20.75 1.92 -1.60
C ARG A 166 -19.68 0.85 -1.43
N THR A 167 -20.00 -0.21 -0.71
CA THR A 167 -19.11 -1.35 -0.49
C THR A 167 -19.56 -2.52 -1.38
N CYS A 168 -18.64 -3.09 -2.15
CA CYS A 168 -18.82 -4.37 -2.81
C CYS A 168 -17.84 -5.34 -2.19
N LEU A 169 -18.36 -6.40 -1.56
CA LEU A 169 -17.57 -7.45 -0.94
C LEU A 169 -17.90 -8.77 -1.61
N THR A 170 -16.88 -9.41 -2.15
CA THR A 170 -16.94 -10.78 -2.66
C THR A 170 -16.03 -11.65 -1.82
N LEU A 171 -16.60 -12.69 -1.24
CA LEU A 171 -15.92 -13.65 -0.39
C LEU A 171 -16.05 -15.02 -1.06
N LEU A 172 -14.93 -15.66 -1.36
CA LEU A 172 -14.91 -16.99 -1.95
C LEU A 172 -14.88 -18.11 -0.90
N GLU A 173 -14.50 -17.82 0.34
CA GLU A 173 -14.49 -18.82 1.42
C GLU A 173 -14.99 -18.29 2.77
N HIS A 174 -14.11 -17.89 3.69
CA HIS A 174 -14.41 -17.80 5.12
C HIS A 174 -14.08 -16.43 5.73
N LEU A 175 -15.12 -15.79 6.28
CA LEU A 175 -15.02 -14.58 7.08
C LEU A 175 -15.52 -14.88 8.49
N SER A 176 -14.66 -14.77 9.52
CA SER A 176 -15.14 -15.04 10.88
C SER A 176 -15.87 -13.86 11.51
N LEU A 177 -15.52 -12.61 11.17
CA LEU A 177 -16.15 -11.44 11.77
C LEU A 177 -16.18 -10.24 10.82
N LEU A 178 -17.38 -9.72 10.57
CA LEU A 178 -17.65 -8.48 9.84
C LEU A 178 -18.25 -7.42 10.76
N THR A 179 -17.68 -6.23 10.78
CA THR A 179 -18.27 -5.03 11.40
C THR A 179 -18.37 -3.91 10.38
N ASN A 180 -19.56 -3.37 10.20
CA ASN A 180 -19.80 -2.22 9.33
C ASN A 180 -20.50 -1.12 10.12
N MET A 181 -19.80 0.01 10.29
CA MET A 181 -20.28 1.15 11.07
C MET A 181 -20.44 2.37 10.17
N SER A 182 -21.67 2.86 10.06
CA SER A 182 -21.96 4.17 9.47
C SER A 182 -22.31 5.13 10.61
N PRO A 183 -21.52 6.18 10.88
CA PRO A 183 -21.92 7.16 11.89
C PRO A 183 -23.25 7.78 11.46
N SER A 184 -24.27 7.63 12.29
CA SER A 184 -25.57 8.31 12.13
C SER A 184 -25.32 9.82 12.12
N SER A 185 -25.81 10.49 11.08
CA SER A 185 -25.75 11.94 10.90
C SER A 185 -26.37 12.69 12.07
#